data_AF-A0A7S1JQ54-F1
#
_entry.id   AF-A0A7S1JQ54-F1
#
_cell.length_a   1.000
_cell.length_b   1.000
_cell.length_c   1.000
_cell.angle_alpha   90.00
_cell.angle_beta   90.00
_cell.angle_gamma   90.00
#
_symmetry.space_group_name_H-M   'P 1'
#
loop_
_entity.id
_entity.type
_entity.pdbx_description
1 polymer ?
#
loop_
_entity_poly.entity_id
_entity_poly.type
_entity_poly.pdbx_seq_one_letter_code
_entity_poly.pdbx_strand_id
1 'polypeptide(L)'
;WMKPPNFIPVIDPSLKTWLKKDSLSYSEDDIRFVKDRDPQRVITIHGPIAAGYTHKANEPISDILTNIHKDLIEQAGPPVGQDAPPPVGDPSGEGNWSMTLPSEPGAISKVKASHWLERLAGPERISWKRALLTAPHIVRDKRWVANDLARLFYPRASQTFKCSDTSILIFDPDITRLGLDPSLPSLEATLV
;
A
#
# COMPACT_ATOMS: atom_id res chain seq x y z
N TRP A 1 -17.06 -31.26 -9.45
CA TRP A 1 -17.43 -31.33 -8.02
C TRP A 1 -18.91 -31.00 -7.92
N MET A 2 -19.68 -31.74 -7.12
CA MET A 2 -21.14 -31.58 -7.00
C MET A 2 -21.48 -31.16 -5.56
N LYS A 3 -22.37 -30.17 -5.40
CA LYS A 3 -22.86 -29.72 -4.09
C LYS A 3 -23.53 -30.91 -3.38
N PRO A 4 -23.27 -31.14 -2.07
CA PRO A 4 -23.95 -32.19 -1.32
C PRO A 4 -25.47 -31.99 -1.34
N PRO A 5 -26.27 -33.07 -1.26
CA PRO A 5 -27.71 -32.95 -1.10
C PRO A 5 -28.06 -32.21 0.20
N ASN A 6 -29.17 -31.49 0.21
CA ASN A 6 -29.68 -30.72 1.35
C ASN A 6 -30.49 -31.55 2.36
N PHE A 7 -30.32 -32.87 2.34
CA PHE A 7 -30.94 -33.83 3.24
C PHE A 7 -30.02 -35.03 3.44
N ILE A 8 -30.32 -35.84 4.46
CA ILE A 8 -29.57 -37.07 4.74
C ILE A 8 -30.20 -38.21 3.93
N PRO A 9 -29.49 -38.77 2.92
CA PRO A 9 -30.08 -39.81 2.07
C PRO A 9 -30.10 -41.19 2.74
N VAL A 10 -29.12 -41.47 3.61
CA VAL A 10 -28.94 -42.76 4.27
C VAL A 10 -28.24 -42.58 5.63
N ILE A 11 -28.55 -43.45 6.59
CA ILE A 11 -27.88 -43.53 7.88
C ILE A 11 -26.83 -44.63 7.81
N ASP A 12 -25.58 -44.24 7.62
CA ASP A 12 -24.43 -45.13 7.46
C ASP A 12 -23.17 -44.53 8.16
N PRO A 13 -21.98 -45.17 8.09
CA PRO A 13 -20.76 -44.59 8.67
C PRO A 13 -20.38 -43.20 8.13
N SER A 14 -20.93 -42.77 6.99
CA SER A 14 -20.72 -41.44 6.40
C SER A 14 -21.74 -40.39 6.86
N LEU A 15 -22.64 -40.72 7.80
CA LEU A 15 -23.61 -39.80 8.42
C LEU A 15 -22.99 -38.47 8.85
N LYS A 16 -21.81 -38.49 9.48
CA LYS A 16 -21.09 -37.27 9.90
C LYS A 16 -20.83 -36.34 8.72
N THR A 17 -20.47 -36.92 7.57
CA THR A 17 -20.22 -36.19 6.34
C THR A 17 -21.52 -35.63 5.79
N TRP A 18 -22.60 -36.42 5.74
CA TRP A 18 -23.91 -35.94 5.28
C TRP A 18 -24.45 -34.80 6.13
N LEU A 19 -24.23 -34.86 7.46
CA LEU A 19 -24.74 -33.85 8.40
C LEU A 19 -23.94 -32.55 8.40
N LYS A 20 -22.59 -32.64 8.34
CA LYS A 20 -21.71 -31.47 8.58
C LYS A 20 -21.17 -30.82 7.31
N LYS A 21 -21.22 -31.51 6.17
CA LYS A 21 -20.63 -30.99 4.93
C LYS A 21 -21.49 -29.86 4.39
N ASP A 22 -20.85 -28.73 4.11
CA ASP A 22 -21.49 -27.55 3.48
C ASP A 22 -22.71 -27.01 4.26
N SER A 23 -22.64 -27.01 5.59
CA SER A 23 -23.73 -26.56 6.47
C SER A 23 -23.77 -25.04 6.71
N LEU A 24 -22.75 -24.29 6.25
CA LEU A 24 -22.62 -22.85 6.55
C LEU A 24 -23.30 -21.96 5.51
N SER A 25 -23.43 -22.41 4.26
CA SER A 25 -24.05 -21.60 3.19
C SER A 25 -25.50 -21.20 3.52
N TYR A 26 -26.19 -21.99 4.34
CA TYR A 26 -27.56 -21.71 4.81
C TYR A 26 -27.72 -20.45 5.67
N SER A 27 -26.66 -19.93 6.31
CA SER A 27 -26.73 -18.71 7.12
C SER A 27 -26.69 -17.41 6.32
N GLU A 28 -26.30 -17.48 5.06
CA GLU A 28 -26.21 -16.34 4.15
C GLU A 28 -27.43 -16.31 3.22
N ASP A 29 -27.23 -16.64 1.95
CA ASP A 29 -28.25 -16.51 0.90
C ASP A 29 -29.19 -17.72 0.80
N ASP A 30 -28.82 -18.86 1.41
CA ASP A 30 -29.53 -20.14 1.26
C ASP A 30 -30.61 -20.37 2.35
N ILE A 31 -30.89 -19.41 3.24
CA ILE A 31 -32.00 -19.52 4.22
C ILE A 31 -33.36 -19.73 3.52
N ARG A 32 -33.50 -19.28 2.28
CA ARG A 32 -34.67 -19.48 1.43
C ARG A 32 -34.92 -20.95 1.09
N PHE A 33 -33.86 -21.78 1.10
CA PHE A 33 -33.92 -23.22 0.82
C PHE A 33 -34.04 -24.06 2.10
N VAL A 34 -33.97 -23.43 3.27
CA VAL A 34 -34.24 -24.07 4.55
C VAL A 34 -35.75 -24.27 4.68
N LYS A 35 -36.16 -25.45 5.14
CA LYS A 35 -37.56 -25.76 5.38
C LYS A 35 -38.17 -24.70 6.32
N ASP A 36 -39.30 -24.14 5.90
CA ASP A 36 -40.04 -23.09 6.64
C ASP A 36 -39.25 -21.78 6.85
N ARG A 37 -38.07 -21.61 6.23
CA ARG A 37 -37.15 -20.48 6.44
C ARG A 37 -36.83 -20.23 7.91
N ASP A 38 -36.81 -21.32 8.68
CA ASP A 38 -36.67 -21.30 10.13
C ASP A 38 -35.18 -21.11 10.53
N PRO A 39 -34.81 -19.98 11.16
CA PRO A 39 -33.44 -19.73 11.57
C PRO A 39 -32.95 -20.72 12.64
N GLN A 40 -33.86 -21.40 13.37
CA GLN A 40 -33.48 -22.40 14.38
C GLN A 40 -32.89 -23.68 13.76
N ARG A 41 -32.97 -23.84 12.44
CA ARG A 41 -32.44 -24.98 11.69
C ARG A 41 -31.10 -24.69 11.01
N VAL A 42 -30.59 -23.49 11.17
CA VAL A 42 -29.38 -23.00 10.51
C VAL A 42 -28.25 -22.90 11.52
N ILE A 43 -27.07 -23.35 11.11
CA ILE A 43 -25.86 -23.19 11.91
C ILE A 43 -25.26 -21.83 11.58
N THR A 44 -25.28 -20.91 12.54
CA THR A 44 -24.61 -19.60 12.45
C THR A 44 -23.39 -19.58 13.35
N ILE A 45 -22.25 -19.13 12.82
CA ILE A 45 -21.03 -18.99 13.61
C ILE A 45 -21.06 -17.64 14.32
N HIS A 46 -21.11 -17.66 15.65
CA HIS A 46 -21.02 -16.45 16.46
C HIS A 46 -20.19 -16.70 17.72
N GLY A 47 -19.26 -15.79 18.04
CA GLY A 47 -18.54 -15.83 19.30
C GLY A 47 -19.43 -15.37 20.47
N PRO A 48 -19.42 -16.05 21.63
CA PRO A 48 -20.32 -15.74 22.75
C PRO A 48 -20.05 -14.36 23.38
N ILE A 49 -18.79 -13.93 23.42
CA ILE A 49 -18.41 -12.61 23.95
C ILE A 49 -18.77 -11.50 22.96
N ALA A 50 -18.47 -11.71 21.67
CA ALA A 50 -18.77 -10.73 20.62
C ALA A 50 -20.27 -10.45 20.50
N ALA A 51 -21.13 -11.44 20.78
CA ALA A 51 -22.59 -11.29 20.75
C ALA A 51 -23.10 -10.21 21.70
N GLY A 52 -22.37 -9.96 22.79
CA GLY A 52 -22.70 -8.90 23.75
C GLY A 52 -22.48 -7.48 23.23
N TYR A 53 -21.77 -7.30 22.10
CA TYR A 53 -21.44 -5.99 21.51
C TYR A 53 -22.15 -5.73 20.17
N THR A 54 -22.82 -6.74 19.60
CA THR A 54 -23.54 -6.64 18.33
C THR A 54 -25.00 -6.25 18.57
N HIS A 55 -25.30 -4.94 18.57
CA HIS A 55 -26.63 -4.43 18.92
C HIS A 55 -27.47 -3.94 17.75
N LYS A 56 -26.83 -3.51 16.65
CA LYS A 56 -27.50 -2.88 15.51
C LYS A 56 -27.47 -3.80 14.30
N ALA A 57 -28.63 -4.21 13.83
CA ALA A 57 -28.75 -4.95 12.58
C ALA A 57 -28.52 -4.03 11.38
N ASN A 58 -27.93 -4.58 10.30
CA ASN A 58 -27.69 -3.89 9.03
C ASN A 58 -26.87 -2.60 9.14
N GLU A 59 -25.99 -2.51 10.13
CA GLU A 59 -25.03 -1.43 10.22
C GLU A 59 -23.99 -1.55 9.10
N PRO A 60 -23.70 -0.47 8.34
CA PRO A 60 -22.65 -0.49 7.34
C PRO A 60 -21.29 -0.84 7.95
N ILE A 61 -20.53 -1.73 7.31
CA ILE A 61 -19.20 -2.14 7.80
C ILE A 61 -18.24 -0.95 7.99
N SER A 62 -18.38 0.07 7.14
CA SER A 62 -17.60 1.31 7.25
C SER A 62 -17.89 2.05 8.56
N ASP A 63 -19.14 2.08 9.02
CA ASP A 63 -19.53 2.78 10.24
C ASP A 63 -18.97 2.06 11.46
N ILE A 64 -19.11 0.73 11.51
CA ILE A 64 -18.55 -0.12 12.58
C ILE A 64 -17.05 0.15 12.73
N LEU A 65 -16.28 0.03 11.64
CA LEU A 65 -14.83 0.18 11.67
C LEU A 65 -14.40 1.62 11.95
N THR A 66 -15.13 2.60 11.40
CA THR A 66 -14.82 4.02 11.61
C THR A 66 -15.06 4.44 13.04
N ASN A 67 -16.15 3.98 13.67
CA ASN A 67 -16.45 4.32 15.07
C ASN A 67 -15.40 3.72 16.01
N ILE A 68 -15.07 2.44 15.85
CA ILE A 68 -14.00 1.79 16.63
C ILE A 68 -12.66 2.54 16.47
N HIS A 69 -12.33 2.94 15.24
CA HIS A 69 -11.09 3.66 14.96
C HIS A 69 -11.05 5.05 15.60
N LYS A 70 -12.16 5.81 15.56
CA LYS A 70 -12.27 7.13 16.20
C LYS A 70 -12.11 7.02 17.71
N ASP A 71 -12.80 6.08 18.34
CA ASP A 71 -12.73 5.86 19.78
C ASP A 71 -11.30 5.48 20.22
N LEU A 72 -10.60 4.68 19.40
CA LEU A 72 -9.21 4.32 19.65
C LEU A 72 -8.26 5.53 19.55
N ILE A 73 -8.46 6.43 18.58
CA ILE A 73 -7.67 7.66 18.45
C ILE A 73 -7.90 8.58 19.66
N GLU A 74 -9.15 8.72 20.10
CA GLU A 74 -9.47 9.52 21.28
C GLU A 74 -8.80 8.95 22.55
N GLN A 75 -8.82 7.63 22.72
CA GLN A 75 -8.16 6.95 23.85
C GLN A 75 -6.63 6.99 23.77
N ALA A 76 -6.06 6.89 22.57
CA ALA A 76 -4.61 6.94 22.37
C ALA A 76 -4.03 8.34 22.64
N GLY A 77 -4.86 9.38 22.62
CA GLY A 77 -4.44 10.77 22.74
C GLY A 77 -3.68 11.26 21.50
N PRO A 78 -3.26 12.53 21.47
CA PRO A 78 -2.37 13.01 20.43
C PRO A 78 -1.08 12.16 20.44
N PRO A 79 -0.48 11.86 19.29
CA PRO A 79 0.71 11.04 19.22
C PRO A 79 1.79 11.65 20.12
N VAL A 80 2.07 10.97 21.25
CA VAL A 80 3.16 11.36 22.15
C VAL A 80 4.47 11.09 21.41
N GLY A 81 5.08 12.15 20.90
CA GLY A 81 6.46 12.17 20.40
C GLY A 81 6.63 12.24 18.89
N GLN A 82 6.36 13.40 18.28
CA GLN A 82 7.10 13.89 17.11
C GLN A 82 7.37 15.42 17.17
N ASP A 83 7.67 15.95 18.36
CA ASP A 83 8.57 17.11 18.48
C ASP A 83 10.03 16.61 18.62
N ALA A 84 10.43 15.72 17.73
CA ALA A 84 11.85 15.47 17.53
C ALA A 84 12.30 16.47 16.46
N PRO A 85 13.01 17.57 16.81
CA PRO A 85 13.74 18.31 15.80
C PRO A 85 14.62 17.30 15.03
N PRO A 86 14.70 17.42 13.70
CA PRO A 86 15.50 16.49 12.91
C PRO A 86 16.93 16.42 13.49
N PRO A 87 17.53 15.22 13.64
CA PRO A 87 18.90 15.12 14.08
C PRO A 87 19.80 15.91 13.12
N VAL A 88 20.57 16.81 13.73
CA VAL A 88 21.53 17.74 13.14
C VAL A 88 22.35 17.08 12.03
N GLY A 89 22.21 17.64 10.83
CA GLY A 89 22.93 17.23 9.62
C GLY A 89 22.23 17.70 8.35
N ASP A 90 22.10 19.02 8.20
CA ASP A 90 21.61 19.74 7.01
C ASP A 90 22.06 19.11 5.67
N PRO A 91 21.18 19.13 4.65
CA PRO A 91 20.96 20.37 3.90
C PRO A 91 19.58 20.97 4.23
N SER A 92 19.63 22.03 5.00
CA SER A 92 18.63 23.07 5.02
C SER A 92 18.46 23.63 3.61
N GLY A 93 17.20 23.80 3.19
CA GLY A 93 16.86 24.53 1.98
C GLY A 93 15.58 24.00 1.35
N GLU A 94 14.45 24.60 1.71
CA GLU A 94 13.50 25.00 0.67
C GLU A 94 14.32 25.63 -0.46
N GLY A 95 14.23 25.10 -1.67
CA GLY A 95 14.97 25.65 -2.79
C GLY A 95 15.66 24.64 -3.67
N ASN A 96 15.59 24.94 -4.96
CA ASN A 96 16.23 24.22 -6.05
C ASN A 96 17.68 23.87 -5.70
N TRP A 97 18.01 22.58 -5.64
CA TRP A 97 19.38 22.12 -5.52
C TRP A 97 19.82 21.42 -6.81
N SER A 98 21.09 21.62 -7.18
CA SER A 98 21.72 20.95 -8.31
C SER A 98 22.96 20.19 -7.86
N MET A 99 23.08 18.91 -8.23
CA MET A 99 24.28 18.11 -7.95
C MET A 99 24.71 17.35 -9.20
N THR A 100 26.00 17.42 -9.51
CA THR A 100 26.63 16.61 -10.55
C THR A 100 27.37 15.46 -9.89
N LEU A 101 27.09 14.24 -10.33
CA LEU A 101 27.74 13.04 -9.80
C LEU A 101 29.20 12.93 -10.29
N PRO A 102 30.13 12.45 -9.44
CA PRO A 102 31.52 12.25 -9.84
C PRO A 102 31.65 11.34 -11.07
N SER A 103 32.55 11.69 -11.97
CA SER A 103 32.83 10.94 -13.20
C SER A 103 33.73 9.72 -12.99
N GLU A 104 34.26 9.51 -11.78
CA GLU A 104 35.21 8.44 -11.50
C GLU A 104 34.53 7.05 -11.44
N PRO A 105 35.02 6.06 -12.22
CA PRO A 105 34.49 4.70 -12.26
C PRO A 105 34.83 3.93 -10.97
N GLY A 106 34.05 4.18 -9.91
CA GLY A 106 34.24 3.53 -8.61
C GLY A 106 33.61 4.29 -7.43
N ALA A 107 33.28 5.58 -7.61
CA ALA A 107 32.62 6.38 -6.58
C ALA A 107 31.14 6.00 -6.41
N ILE A 108 30.46 5.67 -7.51
CA ILE A 108 29.00 5.41 -7.55
C ILE A 108 28.67 3.99 -7.09
N SER A 109 29.53 3.01 -7.34
CA SER A 109 29.34 1.62 -6.91
C SER A 109 29.36 1.43 -5.39
N LYS A 110 29.85 2.43 -4.64
CA LYS A 110 29.79 2.45 -3.16
C LYS A 110 28.44 2.93 -2.62
N VAL A 111 27.65 3.65 -3.41
CA VAL A 111 26.36 4.20 -2.97
C VAL A 111 25.26 3.19 -3.26
N LYS A 112 24.71 2.58 -2.21
CA LYS A 112 23.51 1.74 -2.34
C LYS A 112 22.36 2.57 -2.90
N ALA A 113 21.70 2.08 -3.94
CA ALA A 113 20.61 2.78 -4.63
C ALA A 113 19.47 3.21 -3.68
N SER A 114 19.20 2.43 -2.61
CA SER A 114 18.19 2.79 -1.60
C SER A 114 18.53 4.07 -0.83
N HIS A 115 19.79 4.22 -0.40
CA HIS A 115 20.25 5.42 0.32
C HIS A 115 20.26 6.65 -0.60
N TRP A 116 20.51 6.44 -1.90
CA TRP A 116 20.44 7.50 -2.89
C TRP A 116 19.00 8.00 -3.10
N LEU A 117 18.05 7.08 -3.25
CA LEU A 117 16.63 7.43 -3.40
C LEU A 117 16.06 8.14 -2.18
N GLU A 118 16.43 7.71 -0.96
CA GLU A 118 16.06 8.43 0.27
C GLU A 118 16.64 9.86 0.31
N ARG A 119 17.86 10.05 -0.21
CA ARG A 119 18.46 11.39 -0.29
C ARG A 119 17.75 12.28 -1.33
N LEU A 120 17.32 11.70 -2.46
CA LEU A 120 16.55 12.42 -3.50
C LEU A 120 15.14 12.77 -3.04
N ALA A 121 14.50 11.90 -2.26
CA ALA A 121 13.16 12.10 -1.72
C ALA A 121 13.08 13.28 -0.74
N GLY A 122 14.19 13.62 -0.08
CA GLY A 122 14.29 14.72 0.86
C GLY A 122 13.82 14.38 2.28
N PRO A 123 14.00 15.30 3.24
CA PRO A 123 13.66 15.07 4.65
C PRO A 123 12.15 15.05 4.89
N GLU A 124 11.37 15.68 4.01
CA GLU A 124 9.91 15.75 4.11
C GLU A 124 9.29 14.35 4.12
N ARG A 125 8.41 14.12 5.10
CA ARG A 125 7.73 12.82 5.24
C ARG A 125 6.57 12.64 4.26
N ILE A 126 5.96 13.74 3.83
CA ILE A 126 4.78 13.73 2.96
C ILE A 126 5.11 14.59 1.73
N SER A 127 5.77 13.98 0.74
CA SER A 127 6.03 14.60 -0.55
C SER A 127 5.72 13.62 -1.68
N TRP A 128 5.24 14.15 -2.82
CA TRP A 128 4.99 13.33 -4.01
C TRP A 128 6.29 12.65 -4.50
N LYS A 129 7.43 13.35 -4.36
CA LYS A 129 8.77 12.83 -4.67
C LYS A 129 9.08 11.60 -3.83
N ARG A 130 8.85 11.65 -2.52
CA ARG A 130 9.07 10.50 -1.63
C ARG A 130 8.11 9.35 -1.92
N ALA A 131 6.84 9.65 -2.19
CA ALA A 131 5.88 8.63 -2.59
C ALA A 131 6.33 7.93 -3.89
N LEU A 132 6.81 8.68 -4.89
CA LEU A 132 7.28 8.13 -6.16
C LEU A 132 8.58 7.33 -6.03
N LEU A 133 9.51 7.73 -5.18
CA LEU A 133 10.85 7.13 -5.09
C LEU A 133 10.93 5.99 -4.07
N THR A 134 10.15 6.04 -2.98
CA THR A 134 10.20 5.06 -1.89
C THR A 134 9.06 4.04 -1.95
N ALA A 135 7.94 4.32 -2.62
CA ALA A 135 6.85 3.35 -2.68
C ALA A 135 7.30 2.07 -3.41
N PRO A 136 7.07 0.87 -2.84
CA PRO A 136 7.45 -0.38 -3.49
C PRO A 136 6.57 -0.72 -4.70
N HIS A 137 5.36 -0.18 -4.75
CA HIS A 137 4.37 -0.48 -5.78
C HIS A 137 3.64 0.79 -6.23
N ILE A 138 3.22 0.79 -7.50
CA ILE A 138 2.34 1.79 -8.09
C ILE A 138 1.07 1.08 -8.54
N VAL A 139 -0.07 1.73 -8.34
CA VAL A 139 -1.36 1.22 -8.80
C VAL A 139 -1.56 1.60 -10.26
N ARG A 140 -1.71 0.59 -11.14
CA ARG A 140 -2.04 0.77 -12.56
C ARG A 140 -3.22 -0.12 -12.90
N ASP A 141 -4.32 0.47 -13.38
CA ASP A 141 -5.54 -0.24 -13.75
C ASP A 141 -5.99 -1.27 -12.69
N LYS A 142 -6.15 -0.80 -11.44
CA LYS A 142 -6.55 -1.61 -10.27
C LYS A 142 -5.59 -2.76 -9.93
N ARG A 143 -4.37 -2.78 -10.48
CA ARG A 143 -3.32 -3.75 -10.15
C ARG A 143 -2.15 -3.07 -9.47
N TRP A 144 -1.56 -3.74 -8.50
CA TRP A 144 -0.29 -3.36 -7.91
C TRP A 144 0.83 -3.83 -8.83
N VAL A 145 1.60 -2.88 -9.35
CA VAL A 145 2.78 -3.15 -10.19
C VAL A 145 4.01 -2.68 -9.41
N ALA A 146 5.12 -3.41 -9.51
CA ALA A 146 6.37 -2.99 -8.90
C ALA A 146 6.76 -1.58 -9.38
N ASN A 147 7.28 -0.77 -8.47
CA ASN A 147 7.74 0.57 -8.82
C ASN A 147 9.10 0.51 -9.53
N ASP A 148 9.07 0.29 -10.84
CA ASP A 148 10.26 0.38 -11.69
C ASP A 148 10.67 1.83 -11.98
N LEU A 149 9.81 2.82 -11.69
CA LEU A 149 10.13 4.24 -11.92
C LEU A 149 11.28 4.70 -11.03
N ALA A 150 11.38 4.18 -9.81
CA ALA A 150 12.50 4.46 -8.91
C ALA A 150 13.87 4.08 -9.52
N ARG A 151 13.92 3.10 -10.44
CA ARG A 151 15.16 2.71 -11.14
C ARG A 151 15.65 3.75 -12.12
N LEU A 152 14.75 4.58 -12.65
CA LEU A 152 15.13 5.67 -13.57
C LEU A 152 15.95 6.74 -12.85
N PHE A 153 15.81 6.84 -11.52
CA PHE A 153 16.55 7.78 -10.68
C PHE A 153 17.82 7.19 -10.06
N TYR A 154 18.24 5.98 -10.45
CA TYR A 154 19.49 5.40 -9.94
C TYR A 154 20.70 6.22 -10.40
N PRO A 155 21.70 6.40 -9.52
CA PRO A 155 22.83 7.27 -9.81
C PRO A 155 23.70 6.65 -10.91
N ARG A 156 24.02 7.42 -11.96
CA ARG A 156 25.00 7.04 -12.99
C ARG A 156 26.15 8.05 -13.09
N ALA A 157 27.25 7.62 -13.70
CA ALA A 157 28.45 8.46 -13.85
C ALA A 157 28.12 9.74 -14.60
N SER A 158 28.58 10.87 -14.07
CA SER A 158 28.50 12.17 -14.73
C SER A 158 27.09 12.72 -14.96
N GLN A 159 26.06 12.17 -14.32
CA GLN A 159 24.69 12.73 -14.35
C GLN A 159 24.57 13.96 -13.46
N THR A 160 23.79 14.95 -13.91
CA THR A 160 23.41 16.12 -13.11
C THR A 160 21.95 16.05 -12.75
N PHE A 161 21.64 16.14 -11.45
CA PHE A 161 20.27 16.21 -10.94
C PHE A 161 19.97 17.65 -10.54
N LYS A 162 18.84 18.20 -10.98
CA LYS A 162 18.26 19.45 -10.46
C LYS A 162 16.92 19.10 -9.83
N CYS A 163 16.81 19.26 -8.52
CA CYS A 163 15.58 18.98 -7.79
C CYS A 163 15.00 20.30 -7.28
N SER A 164 13.75 20.55 -7.63
CA SER A 164 12.89 21.62 -7.13
C SER A 164 11.77 20.99 -6.29
N ASP A 165 10.97 21.81 -5.60
CA ASP A 165 9.82 21.32 -4.83
C ASP A 165 8.75 20.69 -5.74
N THR A 166 8.63 21.21 -6.96
CA THR A 166 7.64 20.79 -7.96
C THR A 166 8.18 19.88 -9.05
N SER A 167 9.51 19.78 -9.23
CA SER A 167 10.10 18.99 -10.32
C SER A 167 11.43 18.32 -9.97
N ILE A 168 11.69 17.17 -10.58
CA ILE A 168 12.98 16.49 -10.61
C ILE A 168 13.43 16.43 -12.07
N LEU A 169 14.54 17.11 -12.37
CA LEU A 169 15.17 17.12 -13.68
C LEU A 169 16.49 16.36 -13.61
N ILE A 170 16.69 15.41 -14.51
CA ILE A 170 17.95 14.69 -14.69
C ILE A 170 18.56 15.14 -16.00
N PHE A 171 19.86 15.36 -16.04
CA PHE A 171 20.64 15.64 -17.24
C PHE A 171 21.71 14.55 -17.36
N ASP A 172 21.72 13.86 -18.49
CA ASP A 172 22.67 12.80 -18.78
C ASP A 172 23.66 13.28 -19.86
N PRO A 173 24.98 13.22 -19.64
CA PRO A 173 25.97 13.66 -20.62
C PRO A 173 25.94 12.84 -21.91
N ASP A 174 25.43 11.60 -21.86
CA ASP A 174 25.32 10.74 -23.04
C ASP A 174 24.22 11.19 -24.02
N ILE A 175 23.29 12.07 -23.61
CA ILE A 175 22.31 12.68 -24.53
C ILE A 175 22.99 13.51 -25.63
N THR A 176 24.13 14.12 -25.31
CA THR A 176 24.94 14.85 -26.29
C THR A 176 25.48 13.93 -27.39
N ARG A 177 25.70 12.64 -27.10
CA ARG A 177 26.10 11.64 -28.12
C ARG A 177 24.96 11.26 -29.06
N LEU A 178 23.71 11.48 -28.64
CA LEU A 178 22.50 11.26 -29.45
C LEU A 178 22.13 12.48 -30.31
N GLY A 179 22.95 13.56 -30.29
CA GLY A 179 22.71 14.77 -31.09
C GLY A 179 21.59 15.67 -30.55
N LEU A 180 21.19 15.46 -29.29
CA LEU A 180 20.18 16.26 -28.60
C LEU A 180 20.85 17.40 -27.80
N ASP A 181 20.11 18.49 -27.62
CA ASP A 181 20.61 19.69 -26.93
C ASP A 181 20.96 19.36 -25.45
N PRO A 182 22.19 19.65 -24.98
CA PRO A 182 22.60 19.40 -23.60
C PRO A 182 21.83 20.23 -22.56
N SER A 183 21.06 21.23 -22.97
CA SER A 183 20.17 22.00 -22.11
C SER A 183 18.83 21.32 -21.82
N LEU A 184 18.48 20.25 -22.55
CA LEU A 184 17.25 19.50 -22.34
C LEU A 184 17.43 18.42 -21.26
N PRO A 185 16.47 18.27 -20.32
CA PRO A 185 16.52 17.22 -19.34
C PRO A 185 16.34 15.84 -20.00
N SER A 186 17.13 14.86 -19.58
CA SER A 186 16.99 13.45 -19.97
C SER A 186 15.75 12.80 -19.36
N LEU A 187 15.36 13.26 -18.18
CA LEU A 187 14.14 12.87 -17.50
C LEU A 187 13.60 14.06 -16.74
N GLU A 188 12.31 14.34 -16.93
CA GLU A 188 11.56 15.34 -16.18
C GLU A 188 10.40 14.66 -15.49
N ALA A 189 10.34 14.78 -14.16
CA ALA A 189 9.18 14.42 -13.36
C ALA A 189 8.68 15.67 -12.68
N THR A 190 7.46 16.10 -12.99
CA THR A 190 6.87 17.35 -12.48
C THR A 190 5.50 17.04 -11.90
N LEU A 191 5.19 17.63 -10.74
CA LEU A 191 3.85 17.60 -10.16
C LEU A 191 2.95 18.54 -10.96
N VAL A 192 1.94 17.99 -11.63
CA VAL A 192 0.91 18.73 -12.40
C VAL A 192 -0.32 18.96 -11.54
#